data_AF-A0A1I7T3U0-F1
#
_entry.id   AF-A0A1I7T3U0-F1
#
_cell.length_a   1.000
_cell.length_b   1.000
_cell.length_c   1.000
_cell.angle_alpha   90.00
_cell.angle_beta   90.00
_cell.angle_gamma   90.00
#
_symmetry.space_group_name_H-M   'P 1'
#
loop_
_entity.id
_entity.type
_entity.pdbx_description
1 polymer ?
#
loop_
_entity_poly.entity_id
_entity_poly.type
_entity_poly.pdbx_seq_one_letter_code
_entity_poly.pdbx_strand_id
1 'polypeptide(L)'
;MHLRDENSFWEERIKLDFREKRIRCRISSHPDTGIPILWCKSEYKTLLPMTLHHYICDIFNLSSDIQIKFRASEISEFPDTNVVDNLKVDGYILEERDDHRMFFENLQINNCFDLSSEVFIEPESSILSVNYLRYASYRITKDHLIKFRGRGAWFTNSYSIKTDDVIAFIEDWYYGSNTKLEVMSVGLGRTEDIKVDRSRVFKFFRVLPWDPKKRGGRFKYPQAFAQISRRDLADCFLEMDIERESDGMLATIMIDDDKFRFYVWHERFPDPSTTQPILYTRPGDHNLFFVTGNVHF
;
A
#
# COMPACT_ATOMS: atom_id res chain seq x y z
N MET A 1 39.65 -2.79 -5.37
CA MET A 1 40.55 -2.02 -6.23
C MET A 1 40.52 -0.58 -5.74
N HIS A 2 41.59 -0.12 -5.08
CA HIS A 2 41.70 1.25 -4.59
C HIS A 2 42.01 2.17 -5.78
N LEU A 3 40.98 2.85 -6.31
CA LEU A 3 41.16 3.94 -7.26
C LEU A 3 41.57 5.20 -6.50
N ARG A 4 42.84 5.25 -6.10
CA ARG A 4 43.55 6.50 -5.80
C ARG A 4 44.29 6.89 -7.08
N ASP A 5 43.58 7.43 -8.05
CA ASP A 5 44.21 8.14 -9.16
C ASP A 5 43.59 9.54 -9.30
N GLU A 6 44.47 10.51 -9.07
CA GLU A 6 44.57 11.87 -9.61
C GLU A 6 43.40 12.39 -10.45
N ASN A 7 42.28 12.67 -9.78
CA ASN A 7 41.18 13.42 -10.37
C ASN A 7 40.76 14.52 -9.38
N SER A 8 40.76 15.78 -9.85
CA SER A 8 40.39 16.99 -9.12
C SER A 8 38.98 16.95 -8.50
N PHE A 9 38.18 15.94 -8.85
CA PHE A 9 36.84 15.66 -8.31
C PHE A 9 36.79 15.46 -6.78
N TRP A 10 37.90 15.15 -6.10
CA TRP A 10 37.92 14.96 -4.64
C TRP A 10 37.88 16.25 -3.81
N GLU A 11 37.90 17.43 -4.42
CA GLU A 11 38.00 18.71 -3.71
C GLU A 11 36.65 19.30 -3.27
N GLU A 12 35.54 18.95 -3.94
CA GLU A 12 34.24 19.55 -3.65
C GLU A 12 33.62 19.01 -2.36
N ARG A 13 33.54 19.89 -1.35
CA ARG A 13 32.96 19.60 -0.05
C ARG A 13 31.59 20.24 0.06
N ILE A 14 30.56 19.40 0.14
CA ILE A 14 29.21 19.85 0.46
C ILE A 14 29.05 19.87 1.98
N LYS A 15 28.42 20.93 2.48
CA LYS A 15 28.01 21.04 3.88
C LYS A 15 26.49 21.09 3.89
N LEU A 16 25.87 20.16 4.59
CA LEU A 16 24.43 20.10 4.78
C LEU A 16 24.15 20.29 6.27
N ASP A 17 23.44 21.36 6.60
CA ASP A 17 22.99 21.63 7.97
C ASP A 17 21.53 21.15 8.10
N PHE A 18 21.25 20.29 9.09
CA PHE A 18 19.93 19.72 9.35
C PHE A 18 19.78 19.31 10.83
N ARG A 19 18.69 19.72 11.49
CA ARG A 19 18.41 19.43 12.91
C ARG A 19 19.63 19.65 13.84
N GLU A 20 20.23 20.83 13.74
CA GLU A 20 21.44 21.23 14.51
C GLU A 20 22.71 20.42 14.25
N LYS A 21 22.67 19.46 13.30
CA LYS A 21 23.82 18.67 12.88
C LYS A 21 24.35 19.19 11.55
N ARG A 22 25.69 19.21 11.43
CA ARG A 22 26.40 19.55 10.20
C ARG A 22 27.01 18.31 9.57
N ILE A 23 26.44 17.88 8.45
CA ILE A 23 26.95 16.77 7.65
C ILE A 23 27.93 17.31 6.62
N ARG A 24 29.13 16.74 6.58
CA ARG A 24 30.13 17.05 5.55
C ARG A 24 30.16 15.91 4.57
N CYS A 25 29.84 16.21 3.32
CA CYS A 25 29.83 15.25 2.23
C CYS A 25 30.89 15.56 1.17
N ARG A 26 31.24 14.55 0.39
CA ARG A 26 32.00 14.68 -0.86
C ARG A 26 31.19 14.07 -1.98
N ILE A 27 31.33 14.60 -3.19
CA ILE A 27 30.72 14.02 -4.39
C ILE A 27 31.83 13.35 -5.22
N SER A 28 31.50 12.19 -5.79
CA SER A 28 32.22 11.62 -6.93
C SER A 28 31.21 11.16 -7.98
N SER A 29 31.67 10.59 -9.09
CA SER A 29 30.80 9.94 -10.07
C SER A 29 31.12 8.45 -10.14
N HIS A 30 30.10 7.61 -10.33
CA HIS A 30 30.29 6.19 -10.63
C HIS A 30 31.08 6.06 -11.94
N PRO A 31 32.14 5.23 -12.00
CA PRO A 31 33.05 5.19 -13.15
C PRO A 31 32.35 4.82 -14.47
N ASP A 32 31.40 3.89 -14.43
CA ASP A 32 30.74 3.41 -15.64
C ASP A 32 29.43 4.14 -15.99
N THR A 33 28.60 4.45 -14.99
CA THR A 33 27.26 5.02 -15.20
C THR A 33 27.22 6.55 -15.14
N GLY A 34 28.29 7.17 -14.62
CA GLY A 34 28.33 8.62 -14.37
C GLY A 34 27.39 9.11 -13.27
N ILE A 35 26.69 8.20 -12.56
CA ILE A 35 25.75 8.56 -11.49
C ILE A 35 26.53 9.22 -10.34
N PRO A 36 26.11 10.42 -9.85
CA PRO A 36 26.73 11.04 -8.70
C PRO A 36 26.65 10.16 -7.45
N ILE A 37 27.77 10.01 -6.76
CA ILE A 37 27.90 9.29 -5.49
C ILE A 37 28.22 10.31 -4.40
N LEU A 38 27.40 10.34 -3.35
CA LEU A 38 27.61 11.17 -2.17
C LEU A 38 28.26 10.36 -1.05
N TRP A 39 29.42 10.79 -0.59
CA TRP A 39 30.16 10.18 0.51
C TRP A 39 29.99 11.00 1.78
N CYS A 40 29.66 10.35 2.91
CA CYS A 40 29.64 10.97 4.23
C CYS A 40 30.20 10.00 5.28
N LYS A 41 30.40 10.47 6.52
CA LYS A 41 30.75 9.58 7.62
C LYS A 41 29.58 8.66 7.97
N SER A 42 29.89 7.42 8.35
CA SER A 42 28.90 6.39 8.68
C SER A 42 27.94 6.78 9.81
N GLU A 43 28.37 7.64 10.75
CA GLU A 43 27.51 8.15 11.83
C GLU A 43 26.27 8.93 11.33
N TYR A 44 26.29 9.40 10.07
CA TYR A 44 25.17 10.12 9.45
C TYR A 44 24.33 9.24 8.53
N LYS A 45 24.54 7.92 8.51
CA LYS A 45 23.88 6.99 7.57
C LYS A 45 22.36 7.12 7.54
N THR A 46 21.71 7.22 8.70
CA THR A 46 20.24 7.35 8.81
C THR A 46 19.77 8.81 8.70
N LEU A 47 20.63 9.79 9.00
CA LEU A 47 20.30 11.22 8.94
C LEU A 47 20.43 11.80 7.53
N LEU A 48 21.36 11.27 6.73
CA LEU A 48 21.67 11.77 5.40
C LEU A 48 20.45 11.71 4.45
N PRO A 49 19.68 10.62 4.36
CA PRO A 49 18.47 10.58 3.52
C PRO A 49 17.46 11.68 3.87
N MET A 50 17.23 11.91 5.16
CA MET A 50 16.32 12.96 5.63
C MET A 50 16.84 14.36 5.29
N THR A 51 18.14 14.56 5.42
CA THR A 51 18.79 15.82 5.06
C THR A 51 18.66 16.08 3.57
N LEU A 52 18.97 15.10 2.72
CA LEU A 52 18.86 15.24 1.27
C LEU A 52 17.41 15.50 0.84
N HIS A 53 16.45 14.76 1.40
CA HIS A 53 15.03 15.00 1.14
C HIS A 53 14.65 16.45 1.47
N HIS A 54 15.03 16.97 2.64
CA HIS A 54 14.77 18.35 3.03
C HIS A 54 15.32 19.37 2.03
N TYR A 55 16.61 19.27 1.65
CA TYR A 55 17.21 20.21 0.70
C TYR A 55 16.60 20.09 -0.71
N ILE A 56 16.27 18.88 -1.16
CA ILE A 56 15.61 18.69 -2.46
C ILE A 56 14.24 19.36 -2.45
N CYS A 57 13.44 19.15 -1.40
CA CYS A 57 12.12 19.76 -1.30
C CYS A 57 12.21 21.29 -1.23
N ASP A 58 13.18 21.83 -0.48
CA ASP A 58 13.40 23.27 -0.37
C ASP A 58 13.83 23.90 -1.71
N ILE A 59 14.87 23.36 -2.35
CA ILE A 59 15.44 23.90 -3.59
C ILE A 59 14.42 23.88 -4.74
N PHE A 60 13.66 22.78 -4.85
CA PHE A 60 12.73 22.58 -5.96
C PHE A 60 11.29 22.96 -5.63
N ASN A 61 11.04 23.51 -4.42
CA ASN A 61 9.70 23.86 -3.93
C ASN A 61 8.69 22.70 -4.08
N LEU A 62 9.11 21.50 -3.65
CA LEU A 62 8.32 20.28 -3.69
C LEU A 62 7.59 20.04 -2.37
N SER A 63 6.62 19.11 -2.38
CA SER A 63 5.99 18.62 -1.16
C SER A 63 7.04 18.03 -0.20
N SER A 64 6.87 18.27 1.10
CA SER A 64 7.69 17.67 2.16
C SER A 64 7.21 16.27 2.58
N ASP A 65 6.33 15.64 1.78
CA ASP A 65 5.85 14.28 2.04
C ASP A 65 7.03 13.29 2.04
N ILE A 66 7.17 12.54 3.11
CA ILE A 66 8.24 11.57 3.31
C ILE A 66 7.81 10.24 2.69
N GLN A 67 8.54 9.84 1.66
CA GLN A 67 8.25 8.64 0.89
C GLN A 67 9.45 7.70 0.95
N ILE A 68 9.27 6.52 1.54
CA ILE A 68 10.37 5.59 1.80
C ILE A 68 10.05 4.22 1.20
N LYS A 69 11.02 3.69 0.46
CA LYS A 69 11.09 2.27 0.11
C LYS A 69 12.34 1.70 0.75
N PHE A 70 12.20 0.62 1.51
CA PHE A 70 13.36 -0.04 2.12
C PHE A 70 13.17 -1.55 2.23
N ARG A 71 14.25 -2.28 2.49
CA ARG A 71 14.20 -3.72 2.71
C ARG A 71 13.99 -4.03 4.18
N ALA A 72 13.11 -4.97 4.49
CA ALA A 72 12.82 -5.39 5.86
C ALA A 72 14.08 -5.86 6.62
N SER A 73 15.07 -6.43 5.91
CA SER A 73 16.37 -6.83 6.47
C SER A 73 17.30 -5.65 6.81
N GLU A 74 16.96 -4.43 6.41
CA GLU A 74 17.77 -3.21 6.54
C GLU A 74 17.10 -2.18 7.49
N ILE A 75 16.26 -2.64 8.43
CA ILE A 75 15.60 -1.77 9.44
C ILE A 75 16.61 -0.88 10.18
N SER A 76 17.82 -1.37 10.46
CA SER A 76 18.88 -0.59 11.13
C SER A 76 19.42 0.57 10.29
N GLU A 77 19.12 0.60 8.98
CA GLU A 77 19.47 1.68 8.06
C GLU A 77 18.31 2.65 7.81
N PHE A 78 17.16 2.41 8.44
CA PHE A 78 15.98 3.24 8.25
C PHE A 78 16.28 4.72 8.60
N PRO A 79 15.80 5.68 7.79
CA PRO A 79 16.07 7.09 8.03
C PRO A 79 15.66 7.55 9.44
N ASP A 80 16.36 8.56 9.98
CA ASP A 80 16.13 9.12 11.32
C ASP A 80 14.81 9.93 11.39
N THR A 81 13.70 9.20 11.33
CA THR A 81 12.32 9.68 11.38
C THR A 81 11.41 8.58 11.93
N ASN A 82 10.39 8.99 12.67
CA ASN A 82 9.28 8.13 13.07
C ASN A 82 7.98 8.46 12.34
N VAL A 83 7.97 9.47 11.47
CA VAL A 83 6.81 9.88 10.66
C VAL A 83 7.16 9.69 9.19
N VAL A 84 6.25 9.06 8.46
CA VAL A 84 6.32 8.85 7.02
C VAL A 84 4.92 9.01 6.41
N ASP A 85 4.85 9.47 5.17
CA ASP A 85 3.56 9.59 4.48
C ASP A 85 3.24 8.32 3.71
N ASN A 86 4.22 7.82 2.95
CA ASN A 86 4.09 6.58 2.19
C ASN A 86 5.29 5.68 2.45
N LEU A 87 5.02 4.45 2.88
CA LEU A 87 6.04 3.47 3.22
C LEU A 87 5.85 2.18 2.41
N LYS A 88 6.92 1.72 1.76
CA LYS A 88 6.98 0.41 1.11
C LYS A 88 8.12 -0.42 1.70
N VAL A 89 7.79 -1.64 2.10
CA VAL A 89 8.72 -2.58 2.73
C VAL A 89 8.67 -3.88 1.97
N ASP A 90 9.80 -4.21 1.36
CA ASP A 90 9.98 -5.46 0.63
C ASP A 90 10.99 -6.37 1.35
N GLY A 91 10.93 -7.67 1.08
CA GLY A 91 12.00 -8.61 1.45
C GLY A 91 11.66 -9.50 2.64
N TYR A 92 12.40 -10.60 2.73
CA TYR A 92 12.17 -11.66 3.71
C TYR A 92 12.94 -11.41 5.00
N ILE A 93 12.27 -11.53 6.14
CA ILE A 93 12.93 -11.61 7.44
C ILE A 93 12.92 -13.08 7.86
N LEU A 94 14.11 -13.68 8.02
CA LEU A 94 14.26 -15.08 8.42
C LEU A 94 13.71 -15.36 9.83
N GLU A 95 13.91 -14.40 10.73
CA GLU A 95 13.47 -14.48 12.12
C GLU A 95 12.85 -13.14 12.52
N GLU A 96 11.53 -13.15 12.72
CA GLU A 96 10.83 -12.02 13.31
C GLU A 96 11.33 -11.82 14.75
N ARG A 97 11.75 -10.61 15.07
CA ARG A 97 12.29 -10.21 16.37
C ARG A 97 11.43 -9.10 16.95
N ASP A 98 11.44 -8.96 18.27
CA ASP A 98 10.64 -7.95 18.97
C ASP A 98 10.97 -6.53 18.51
N ASP A 99 12.21 -6.25 18.13
CA ASP A 99 12.64 -4.95 17.60
C ASP A 99 11.99 -4.60 16.26
N HIS A 100 11.72 -5.58 15.38
CA HIS A 100 11.00 -5.36 14.13
C HIS A 100 9.54 -4.97 14.39
N ARG A 101 8.88 -5.67 15.32
CA ARG A 101 7.51 -5.35 15.71
C ARG A 101 7.42 -3.96 16.34
N MET A 102 8.29 -3.68 17.32
CA MET A 102 8.37 -2.38 17.97
C MET A 102 8.67 -1.25 16.97
N PHE A 103 9.48 -1.52 15.94
CA PHE A 103 9.75 -0.54 14.88
C PHE A 103 8.46 -0.11 14.18
N PHE A 104 7.64 -1.07 13.72
CA PHE A 104 6.38 -0.76 13.04
C PHE A 104 5.32 -0.15 13.96
N GLU A 105 5.26 -0.55 15.23
CA GLU A 105 4.36 0.05 16.23
C GLU A 105 4.70 1.52 16.52
N ASN A 106 5.99 1.89 16.45
CA ASN A 106 6.46 3.26 16.72
C ASN A 106 6.42 4.18 15.49
N LEU A 107 6.19 3.63 14.30
CA LEU A 107 6.08 4.40 13.07
C LEU A 107 4.67 4.98 12.91
N GLN A 108 4.60 6.29 12.67
CA GLN A 108 3.39 6.95 12.20
C GLN A 108 3.40 7.01 10.68
N ILE A 109 2.45 6.32 10.05
CA ILE A 109 2.27 6.30 8.60
C ILE A 109 1.00 7.09 8.25
N ASN A 110 1.15 8.25 7.61
CA ASN A 110 0.02 9.18 7.42
C ASN A 110 -0.92 8.80 6.28
N ASN A 111 -0.43 8.09 5.26
CA ASN A 111 -1.23 7.80 4.07
C ASN A 111 -1.18 6.32 3.65
N CYS A 112 -0.04 5.81 3.21
CA CYS A 112 0.02 4.49 2.59
C CYS A 112 1.11 3.59 3.17
N PHE A 113 0.77 2.32 3.39
CA PHE A 113 1.72 1.29 3.79
C PHE A 113 1.60 0.06 2.89
N ASP A 114 2.68 -0.31 2.20
CA ASP A 114 2.82 -1.55 1.44
C ASP A 114 3.84 -2.45 2.13
N LEU A 115 3.37 -3.52 2.77
CA LEU A 115 4.17 -4.52 3.45
C LEU A 115 4.15 -5.83 2.66
N SER A 116 5.23 -6.04 1.93
CA SER A 116 5.55 -7.26 1.19
C SER A 116 6.69 -8.02 1.91
N SER A 117 6.46 -8.32 3.20
CA SER A 117 7.36 -9.04 4.11
C SER A 117 6.54 -9.96 5.03
N GLU A 118 7.19 -10.93 5.69
CA GLU A 118 6.52 -11.87 6.62
C GLU A 118 6.28 -11.30 8.03
N VAL A 119 6.56 -10.01 8.24
CA VAL A 119 6.29 -9.33 9.52
C VAL A 119 4.81 -9.40 9.85
N PHE A 120 4.50 -9.82 11.07
CA PHE A 120 3.13 -9.91 11.52
C PHE A 120 2.65 -8.57 12.11
N ILE A 121 1.62 -8.01 11.49
CA ILE A 121 0.91 -6.84 12.02
C ILE A 121 -0.29 -7.32 12.83
N GLU A 122 -0.35 -6.98 14.11
CA GLU A 122 -1.50 -7.28 14.96
C GLU A 122 -2.77 -6.56 14.47
N PRO A 123 -3.96 -7.16 14.60
CA PRO A 123 -5.22 -6.50 14.28
C PRO A 123 -5.48 -5.21 15.08
N GLU A 124 -4.89 -5.08 16.28
CA GLU A 124 -4.98 -3.90 17.15
C GLU A 124 -3.99 -2.79 16.76
N SER A 125 -3.08 -3.05 15.82
CA SER A 125 -2.06 -2.08 15.43
C SER A 125 -2.69 -0.83 14.80
N SER A 126 -2.10 0.34 15.10
CA SER A 126 -2.42 1.60 14.44
C SER A 126 -2.26 1.54 12.92
N ILE A 127 -1.44 0.62 12.42
CA ILE A 127 -1.26 0.35 10.98
C ILE A 127 -2.59 0.00 10.29
N LEU A 128 -3.54 -0.64 10.98
CA LEU A 128 -4.84 -0.95 10.41
C LEU A 128 -5.73 0.30 10.21
N SER A 129 -5.24 1.48 10.62
CA SER A 129 -5.92 2.77 10.45
C SER A 129 -5.29 3.69 9.40
N VAL A 130 -4.20 3.28 8.72
CA VAL A 130 -3.63 4.05 7.59
C VAL A 130 -4.65 4.17 6.46
N ASN A 131 -4.60 5.22 5.64
CA ASN A 131 -5.57 5.40 4.56
C ASN A 131 -5.56 4.22 3.59
N TYR A 132 -4.37 3.77 3.19
CA TYR A 132 -4.20 2.71 2.20
C TYR A 132 -3.20 1.66 2.68
N LEU A 133 -3.67 0.44 2.93
CA LEU A 133 -2.86 -0.67 3.40
C LEU A 133 -2.78 -1.76 2.34
N ARG A 134 -1.57 -2.16 1.98
CA ARG A 134 -1.30 -3.43 1.32
C ARG A 134 -0.48 -4.30 2.26
N TYR A 135 -0.98 -5.48 2.56
CA TYR A 135 -0.35 -6.38 3.52
C TYR A 135 -0.41 -7.82 3.02
N ALA A 136 0.77 -8.41 2.80
CA ALA A 136 0.90 -9.78 2.35
C ALA A 136 1.29 -10.69 3.51
N SER A 137 0.38 -11.54 3.97
CA SER A 137 0.68 -12.50 5.05
C SER A 137 -0.31 -13.66 5.09
N TYR A 138 0.22 -14.86 5.36
CA TYR A 138 -0.59 -16.06 5.62
C TYR A 138 -1.28 -16.04 6.98
N ARG A 139 -0.89 -15.12 7.86
CA ARG A 139 -1.43 -14.95 9.21
C ARG A 139 -2.58 -13.94 9.28
N ILE A 140 -3.03 -13.42 8.14
CA ILE A 140 -4.20 -12.53 8.09
C ILE A 140 -5.42 -13.30 8.60
N THR A 141 -6.25 -12.64 9.39
CA THR A 141 -7.45 -13.22 10.02
C THR A 141 -8.65 -12.32 9.80
N LYS A 142 -9.85 -12.82 10.08
CA LYS A 142 -11.10 -12.04 10.13
C LYS A 142 -10.95 -10.70 10.85
N ASP A 143 -10.23 -10.69 11.98
CA ASP A 143 -10.05 -9.48 12.78
C ASP A 143 -9.30 -8.38 12.03
N HIS A 144 -8.38 -8.71 11.12
CA HIS A 144 -7.71 -7.72 10.29
C HIS A 144 -8.70 -7.03 9.34
N LEU A 145 -9.65 -7.79 8.79
CA LEU A 145 -10.68 -7.27 7.88
C LEU A 145 -11.64 -6.37 8.66
N ILE A 146 -12.10 -6.83 9.83
CA ILE A 146 -13.07 -6.12 10.67
C ILE A 146 -12.46 -4.88 11.34
N LYS A 147 -11.20 -4.92 11.80
CA LYS A 147 -10.57 -3.81 12.53
C LYS A 147 -9.89 -2.79 11.61
N PHE A 148 -9.83 -3.02 10.30
CA PHE A 148 -9.36 -2.01 9.36
C PHE A 148 -10.25 -0.77 9.38
N ARG A 149 -9.67 0.41 9.56
CA ARG A 149 -10.38 1.70 9.66
C ARG A 149 -9.90 2.75 8.65
N GLY A 150 -9.05 2.34 7.70
CA GLY A 150 -8.63 3.17 6.58
C GLY A 150 -9.66 3.27 5.44
N ARG A 151 -9.20 3.80 4.31
CA ARG A 151 -9.99 3.96 3.08
C ARG A 151 -9.85 2.75 2.15
N GLY A 152 -8.66 2.18 2.00
CA GLY A 152 -8.42 1.03 1.12
C GLY A 152 -7.51 -0.02 1.75
N ALA A 153 -7.91 -1.29 1.71
CA ALA A 153 -7.08 -2.40 2.16
C ALA A 153 -6.95 -3.49 1.08
N TRP A 154 -5.73 -4.00 0.92
CA TRP A 154 -5.38 -5.09 0.03
C TRP A 154 -4.59 -6.13 0.81
N PHE A 155 -5.28 -7.17 1.21
CA PHE A 155 -4.71 -8.30 1.91
C PHE A 155 -4.35 -9.38 0.88
N THR A 156 -3.10 -9.83 0.83
CA THR A 156 -2.70 -10.98 -0.01
C THR A 156 -2.21 -12.15 0.81
N ASN A 157 -2.25 -13.33 0.20
CA ASN A 157 -1.88 -14.60 0.82
C ASN A 157 -2.74 -14.93 2.03
N SER A 158 -3.97 -14.43 2.08
CA SER A 158 -4.89 -14.58 3.22
C SER A 158 -5.57 -15.96 3.19
N TYR A 159 -4.76 -17.02 3.25
CA TYR A 159 -5.20 -18.39 2.96
C TYR A 159 -6.23 -18.94 3.95
N SER A 160 -6.28 -18.38 5.14
CA SER A 160 -7.16 -18.72 6.27
C SER A 160 -8.57 -18.13 6.13
N ILE A 161 -8.77 -17.11 5.29
CA ILE A 161 -10.04 -16.40 5.15
C ILE A 161 -11.06 -17.29 4.44
N LYS A 162 -12.23 -17.45 5.07
CA LYS A 162 -13.34 -18.27 4.59
C LYS A 162 -14.61 -17.45 4.42
N THR A 163 -15.64 -18.10 3.89
CA THR A 163 -16.98 -17.52 3.70
C THR A 163 -17.52 -16.79 4.93
N ASP A 164 -17.40 -17.39 6.13
CA ASP A 164 -17.93 -16.79 7.37
C ASP A 164 -17.15 -15.52 7.79
N ASP A 165 -15.86 -15.44 7.48
CA ASP A 165 -15.06 -14.25 7.76
C ASP A 165 -15.44 -13.09 6.83
N VAL A 166 -15.72 -13.39 5.56
CA VAL A 166 -16.24 -12.42 4.58
C VAL A 166 -17.63 -11.92 5.00
N ILE A 167 -18.52 -12.82 5.42
CA ILE A 167 -19.84 -12.43 5.94
C ILE A 167 -19.67 -11.52 7.15
N ALA A 168 -18.84 -11.88 8.13
CA ALA A 168 -18.62 -11.08 9.32
C ALA A 168 -18.04 -9.69 9.00
N PHE A 169 -17.13 -9.58 8.02
CA PHE A 169 -16.64 -8.29 7.54
C PHE A 169 -17.75 -7.45 6.90
N ILE A 170 -18.57 -8.03 6.02
CA ILE A 170 -19.65 -7.30 5.36
C ILE A 170 -20.72 -6.90 6.37
N GLU A 171 -21.02 -7.73 7.39
CA GLU A 171 -21.92 -7.37 8.49
C GLU A 171 -21.36 -6.23 9.35
N ASP A 172 -20.07 -6.26 9.71
CA ASP A 172 -19.41 -5.16 10.43
C ASP A 172 -19.50 -3.86 9.63
N TRP A 173 -19.28 -3.92 8.31
CA TRP A 173 -19.50 -2.77 7.45
C TRP A 173 -20.99 -2.38 7.42
N TYR A 174 -21.92 -3.31 7.20
CA TYR A 174 -23.34 -2.99 6.98
C TYR A 174 -24.02 -2.40 8.23
N TYR A 175 -23.73 -2.94 9.41
CA TYR A 175 -24.31 -2.47 10.67
C TYR A 175 -23.42 -1.48 11.44
N GLY A 176 -22.16 -1.36 11.05
CA GLY A 176 -21.20 -0.48 11.71
C GLY A 176 -21.20 0.95 11.16
N SER A 177 -20.15 1.67 11.55
CA SER A 177 -19.98 3.11 11.28
C SER A 177 -18.76 3.43 10.42
N ASN A 178 -18.14 2.41 9.80
CA ASN A 178 -17.03 2.64 8.88
C ASN A 178 -17.53 3.23 7.56
N THR A 179 -17.64 4.55 7.52
CA THR A 179 -18.05 5.33 6.35
C THR A 179 -16.88 5.71 5.46
N LYS A 180 -15.62 5.53 5.92
CA LYS A 180 -14.42 5.91 5.16
C LYS A 180 -13.99 4.87 4.14
N LEU A 181 -14.37 3.60 4.35
CA LEU A 181 -13.97 2.52 3.47
C LEU A 181 -14.43 2.80 2.03
N GLU A 182 -13.50 2.63 1.10
CA GLU A 182 -13.67 2.72 -0.36
C GLU A 182 -13.44 1.35 -1.00
N VAL A 183 -12.40 0.62 -0.55
CA VAL A 183 -12.01 -0.66 -1.13
C VAL A 183 -11.54 -1.63 -0.05
N MET A 184 -12.08 -2.84 -0.04
CA MET A 184 -11.47 -4.00 0.62
C MET A 184 -11.22 -5.06 -0.45
N SER A 185 -9.98 -5.53 -0.57
CA SER A 185 -9.64 -6.65 -1.43
C SER A 185 -8.81 -7.68 -0.66
N VAL A 186 -9.20 -8.93 -0.81
CA VAL A 186 -8.57 -10.06 -0.14
C VAL A 186 -8.22 -11.11 -1.19
N GLY A 187 -6.92 -11.35 -1.36
CA GLY A 187 -6.38 -12.47 -2.12
C GLY A 187 -6.42 -13.74 -1.27
N LEU A 188 -7.36 -14.61 -1.58
CA LEU A 188 -7.64 -15.87 -0.87
C LEU A 188 -6.60 -16.96 -1.16
N GLY A 189 -5.77 -16.74 -2.20
CA GLY A 189 -4.78 -17.69 -2.68
C GLY A 189 -5.40 -18.77 -3.58
N ARG A 190 -4.56 -19.43 -4.39
CA ARG A 190 -5.00 -20.50 -5.28
C ARG A 190 -4.94 -21.83 -4.55
N THR A 191 -6.10 -22.43 -4.31
CA THR A 191 -6.25 -23.81 -3.83
C THR A 191 -7.29 -24.51 -4.67
N GLU A 192 -7.28 -25.84 -4.68
CA GLU A 192 -8.29 -26.63 -5.39
C GLU A 192 -9.70 -26.47 -4.80
N ASP A 193 -9.79 -26.13 -3.50
CA ASP A 193 -11.06 -25.91 -2.81
C ASP A 193 -11.55 -24.46 -2.91
N ILE A 194 -12.87 -24.30 -3.10
CA ILE A 194 -13.57 -23.02 -2.99
C ILE A 194 -13.48 -22.51 -1.55
N LYS A 195 -12.76 -21.41 -1.33
CA LYS A 195 -12.61 -20.82 0.01
C LYS A 195 -13.80 -19.96 0.44
N VAL A 196 -14.36 -19.21 -0.50
CA VAL A 196 -15.49 -18.31 -0.28
C VAL A 196 -16.63 -18.70 -1.21
N ASP A 197 -17.73 -19.18 -0.63
CA ASP A 197 -18.94 -19.55 -1.35
C ASP A 197 -19.76 -18.29 -1.70
N ARG A 198 -19.65 -17.87 -2.97
CA ARG A 198 -20.39 -16.72 -3.53
C ARG A 198 -21.89 -16.83 -3.30
N SER A 199 -22.48 -18.01 -3.47
CA SER A 199 -23.93 -18.21 -3.34
C SER A 199 -24.38 -18.04 -1.90
N ARG A 200 -23.59 -18.54 -0.94
CA ARG A 200 -23.85 -18.37 0.49
C ARG A 200 -23.78 -16.90 0.92
N VAL A 201 -22.76 -16.16 0.47
CA VAL A 201 -22.65 -14.71 0.75
C VAL A 201 -23.85 -13.95 0.17
N PHE A 202 -24.19 -14.21 -1.09
CA PHE A 202 -25.27 -13.48 -1.77
C PHE A 202 -26.66 -13.76 -1.18
N LYS A 203 -26.91 -15.02 -0.78
CA LYS A 203 -28.15 -15.40 -0.10
C LYS A 203 -28.27 -14.73 1.27
N PHE A 204 -27.16 -14.52 1.97
CA PHE A 204 -27.14 -13.89 3.29
C PHE A 204 -27.57 -12.41 3.23
N PHE A 205 -26.99 -11.62 2.31
CA PHE A 205 -27.22 -10.18 2.25
C PHE A 205 -28.37 -9.72 1.34
N ARG A 206 -29.10 -10.64 0.70
CA ARG A 206 -30.16 -10.31 -0.27
C ARG A 206 -29.70 -9.28 -1.31
N VAL A 207 -28.56 -9.56 -1.91
CA VAL A 207 -27.88 -8.66 -2.85
C VAL A 207 -28.77 -8.28 -4.04
N LEU A 208 -28.58 -7.08 -4.56
CA LEU A 208 -29.31 -6.52 -5.69
C LEU A 208 -28.46 -6.57 -6.96
N PRO A 209 -29.02 -6.87 -8.14
CA PRO A 209 -28.29 -6.74 -9.39
C PRO A 209 -27.95 -5.27 -9.66
N TRP A 210 -26.92 -5.03 -10.48
CA TRP A 210 -26.56 -3.69 -10.93
C TRP A 210 -27.75 -2.94 -11.55
N ASP A 211 -27.94 -1.70 -11.10
CA ASP A 211 -28.90 -0.76 -11.66
C ASP A 211 -28.16 0.49 -12.19
N PRO A 212 -28.18 0.77 -13.51
CA PRO A 212 -27.55 1.95 -14.10
C PRO A 212 -28.11 3.27 -13.57
N LYS A 213 -29.29 3.28 -12.93
CA LYS A 213 -29.86 4.46 -12.28
C LYS A 213 -29.33 4.68 -10.87
N LYS A 214 -28.74 3.66 -10.24
CA LYS A 214 -28.16 3.77 -8.90
C LYS A 214 -26.66 4.04 -8.93
N ARG A 215 -25.92 3.48 -9.88
CA ARG A 215 -24.49 3.73 -10.07
C ARG A 215 -24.01 3.44 -11.49
N GLY A 216 -22.85 4.01 -11.85
CA GLY A 216 -22.12 3.68 -13.06
C GLY A 216 -21.66 2.22 -13.11
N GLY A 217 -21.31 1.76 -14.30
CA GLY A 217 -20.79 0.40 -14.50
C GLY A 217 -19.36 0.20 -14.01
N ARG A 218 -18.59 1.28 -13.79
CA ARG A 218 -17.15 1.23 -13.50
C ARG A 218 -16.82 1.97 -12.21
N PHE A 219 -16.07 1.30 -11.34
CA PHE A 219 -15.62 1.87 -10.08
C PHE A 219 -14.42 2.80 -10.28
N LYS A 220 -14.41 3.93 -9.59
CA LYS A 220 -13.27 4.86 -9.59
C LYS A 220 -12.32 4.50 -8.46
N TYR A 221 -11.19 3.88 -8.80
CA TYR A 221 -10.16 3.62 -7.81
C TYR A 221 -9.60 4.92 -7.24
N PRO A 222 -9.29 4.94 -5.94
CA PRO A 222 -8.42 5.98 -5.39
C PRO A 222 -7.08 5.95 -6.11
N GLN A 223 -6.55 7.12 -6.49
CA GLN A 223 -5.31 7.22 -7.25
C GLN A 223 -4.14 6.48 -6.56
N ALA A 224 -4.04 6.62 -5.24
CA ALA A 224 -3.04 5.98 -4.39
C ALA A 224 -3.29 4.49 -4.11
N PHE A 225 -4.29 3.89 -4.75
CA PHE A 225 -4.68 2.50 -4.58
C PHE A 225 -5.12 1.84 -5.90
N ALA A 226 -4.84 2.51 -7.02
CA ALA A 226 -5.18 2.03 -8.34
C ALA A 226 -4.38 0.77 -8.67
N GLN A 227 -5.07 -0.18 -9.29
CA GLN A 227 -4.49 -1.44 -9.68
C GLN A 227 -4.32 -1.58 -11.16
N ILE A 228 -3.16 -2.10 -11.50
CA ILE A 228 -2.82 -2.48 -12.85
C ILE A 228 -2.99 -4.00 -12.94
N SER A 229 -3.96 -4.44 -13.74
CA SER A 229 -4.35 -5.84 -13.87
C SER A 229 -4.54 -6.21 -15.34
N ARG A 230 -4.40 -7.52 -15.64
CA ARG A 230 -4.73 -8.06 -16.98
C ARG A 230 -6.23 -8.06 -17.25
N ARG A 231 -7.03 -8.11 -16.17
CA ARG A 231 -8.49 -7.95 -16.20
C ARG A 231 -8.85 -6.56 -15.74
N ASP A 232 -9.98 -6.08 -16.23
CA ASP A 232 -10.55 -4.82 -15.81
C ASP A 232 -11.23 -4.94 -14.45
N LEU A 233 -10.48 -4.67 -13.37
CA LEU A 233 -10.98 -4.85 -12.00
C LEU A 233 -11.95 -3.74 -11.57
N ALA A 234 -12.04 -2.67 -12.34
CA ALA A 234 -12.99 -1.58 -12.12
C ALA A 234 -14.36 -1.88 -12.74
N ASP A 235 -14.45 -2.82 -13.69
CA ASP A 235 -15.72 -3.18 -14.31
C ASP A 235 -16.61 -3.95 -13.32
N CYS A 236 -17.72 -3.32 -12.94
CA CYS A 236 -18.67 -3.79 -11.95
C CYS A 236 -20.08 -3.96 -12.55
N PHE A 237 -20.19 -4.07 -13.89
CA PHE A 237 -21.48 -4.12 -14.60
C PHE A 237 -22.31 -5.37 -14.27
N LEU A 238 -21.66 -6.53 -14.08
CA LEU A 238 -22.31 -7.81 -13.81
C LEU A 238 -22.35 -8.18 -12.32
N GLU A 239 -21.92 -7.26 -11.47
CA GLU A 239 -21.70 -7.54 -10.06
C GLU A 239 -22.87 -7.10 -9.18
N MET A 240 -22.91 -7.64 -7.96
CA MET A 240 -24.06 -7.52 -7.08
C MET A 240 -23.81 -6.46 -6.01
N ASP A 241 -24.86 -5.70 -5.69
CA ASP A 241 -24.80 -4.57 -4.79
C ASP A 241 -25.53 -4.84 -3.47
N ILE A 242 -25.09 -4.15 -2.42
CA ILE A 242 -25.83 -3.96 -1.17
C ILE A 242 -25.90 -2.46 -0.89
N GLU A 243 -26.99 -2.02 -0.26
CA GLU A 243 -27.18 -0.63 0.14
C GLU A 243 -27.36 -0.59 1.66
N ARG A 244 -26.46 0.10 2.34
CA ARG A 244 -26.48 0.22 3.79
C ARG A 244 -27.67 1.08 4.21
N GLU A 245 -28.55 0.54 5.03
CA GLU A 245 -29.81 1.21 5.43
C GLU A 245 -29.58 2.51 6.21
N SER A 246 -28.50 2.59 6.99
CA SER A 246 -28.28 3.71 7.93
C SER A 246 -27.89 5.02 7.24
N ASP A 247 -27.16 4.97 6.13
CA ASP A 247 -26.62 6.15 5.43
C ASP A 247 -26.82 6.11 3.91
N GLY A 248 -27.38 5.03 3.37
CA GLY A 248 -27.56 4.84 1.94
C GLY A 248 -26.25 4.62 1.19
N MET A 249 -25.13 4.29 1.84
CA MET A 249 -23.90 3.93 1.12
C MET A 249 -24.12 2.64 0.34
N LEU A 250 -23.79 2.66 -0.94
CA LEU A 250 -23.91 1.51 -1.83
C LEU A 250 -22.54 0.83 -1.96
N ALA A 251 -22.51 -0.49 -1.88
CA ALA A 251 -21.30 -1.27 -2.09
C ALA A 251 -21.52 -2.43 -3.05
N THR A 252 -20.51 -2.74 -3.86
CA THR A 252 -20.50 -3.88 -4.77
C THR A 252 -19.66 -5.01 -4.19
N ILE A 253 -20.21 -6.22 -4.21
CA ILE A 253 -19.57 -7.47 -3.77
C ILE A 253 -19.14 -8.26 -5.01
N MET A 254 -17.85 -8.57 -5.07
CA MET A 254 -17.23 -9.39 -6.12
C MET A 254 -16.50 -10.56 -5.48
N ILE A 255 -16.85 -11.77 -5.91
CA ILE A 255 -16.21 -13.01 -5.45
C ILE A 255 -15.81 -13.82 -6.69
N ASP A 256 -14.51 -14.00 -6.84
CA ASP A 256 -13.85 -14.85 -7.84
C ASP A 256 -13.15 -16.03 -7.13
N ASP A 257 -12.62 -16.99 -7.90
CA ASP A 257 -11.96 -18.20 -7.36
C ASP A 257 -10.85 -17.90 -6.34
N ASP A 258 -10.04 -16.86 -6.56
CA ASP A 258 -8.87 -16.54 -5.74
C ASP A 258 -8.99 -15.20 -5.00
N LYS A 259 -10.12 -14.50 -5.11
CA LYS A 259 -10.26 -13.12 -4.62
C LYS A 259 -11.67 -12.79 -4.13
N PHE A 260 -11.71 -12.08 -3.01
CA PHE A 260 -12.87 -11.30 -2.57
C PHE A 260 -12.56 -9.80 -2.76
N ARG A 261 -13.55 -9.05 -3.26
CA ARG A 261 -13.47 -7.59 -3.39
C ARG A 261 -14.79 -6.96 -2.98
N PHE A 262 -14.68 -5.83 -2.30
CA PHE A 262 -15.79 -5.05 -1.78
C PHE A 262 -15.52 -3.58 -2.04
N TYR A 263 -16.31 -2.96 -2.91
CA TYR A 263 -16.13 -1.57 -3.33
C TYR A 263 -17.28 -0.73 -2.83
N VAL A 264 -16.97 0.34 -2.10
CA VAL A 264 -17.97 1.26 -1.55
C VAL A 264 -18.02 2.52 -2.42
N TRP A 265 -19.19 2.81 -2.96
CA TRP A 265 -19.41 3.86 -3.94
C TRP A 265 -19.65 5.21 -3.28
N HIS A 266 -18.55 5.89 -2.95
CA HIS A 266 -18.56 7.31 -2.55
C HIS A 266 -18.93 8.24 -3.70
N GLU A 267 -18.54 7.88 -4.93
CA GLU A 267 -18.93 8.55 -6.16
C GLU A 267 -19.70 7.55 -7.03
N ARG A 268 -21.04 7.60 -6.97
CA ARG A 268 -21.88 6.61 -7.68
C ARG A 268 -21.78 6.72 -9.21
N PHE A 269 -21.49 7.91 -9.74
CA PHE A 269 -21.39 8.18 -11.19
C PHE A 269 -20.09 8.91 -11.51
N PRO A 270 -18.94 8.21 -11.48
CA PRO A 270 -17.67 8.85 -11.75
C PRO A 270 -17.55 9.27 -13.21
N ASP A 271 -16.77 10.33 -13.46
CA ASP A 271 -16.43 10.76 -14.82
C ASP A 271 -15.80 9.57 -15.59
N PRO A 272 -16.39 9.15 -16.73
CA PRO A 272 -15.83 8.10 -17.56
C PRO A 272 -14.37 8.32 -17.94
N SER A 273 -13.90 9.57 -18.07
CA SER A 273 -12.50 9.88 -18.35
C SER A 273 -11.54 9.40 -17.25
N THR A 274 -12.04 9.29 -16.01
CA THR A 274 -11.26 8.89 -14.82
C THR A 274 -11.36 7.41 -14.48
N THR A 275 -12.22 6.66 -15.19
CA THR A 275 -12.46 5.23 -14.95
C THR A 275 -12.06 4.35 -16.13
N GLN A 276 -11.27 4.89 -17.06
CA GLN A 276 -10.79 4.15 -18.22
C GLN A 276 -10.04 2.88 -17.78
N PRO A 277 -10.15 1.77 -18.53
CA PRO A 277 -9.45 0.53 -18.19
C PRO A 277 -7.94 0.77 -18.15
N ILE A 278 -7.32 0.53 -17.01
CA ILE A 278 -5.86 0.53 -16.88
C ILE A 278 -5.38 -0.91 -17.06
N LEU A 279 -5.19 -1.31 -18.32
CA LEU A 279 -4.80 -2.67 -18.68
C LEU A 279 -3.29 -2.77 -18.88
N TYR A 280 -2.67 -3.77 -18.24
CA TYR A 280 -1.28 -4.13 -18.51
C TYR A 280 -1.18 -5.10 -19.68
N THR A 281 -0.45 -4.70 -20.71
CA THR A 281 -0.15 -5.55 -21.88
C THR A 281 1.37 -5.68 -22.04
N ARG A 282 2.01 -6.64 -21.33
CA ARG A 282 3.39 -7.06 -21.68
C ARG A 282 3.66 -8.55 -21.44
N PRO A 283 4.48 -9.20 -22.29
CA PRO A 283 4.76 -10.63 -22.24
C PRO A 283 5.84 -10.93 -21.20
N GLY A 284 5.63 -11.98 -20.40
CA GLY A 284 6.73 -12.67 -19.72
C GLY A 284 6.74 -12.71 -18.19
N ASP A 285 5.88 -11.98 -17.46
CA ASP A 285 5.83 -12.17 -16.00
C ASP A 285 4.48 -11.83 -15.33
N HIS A 286 4.28 -12.41 -14.15
CA HIS A 286 3.09 -12.31 -13.31
C HIS A 286 3.25 -11.23 -12.25
N ASN A 287 2.97 -9.95 -12.54
CA ASN A 287 2.85 -8.96 -11.46
C ASN A 287 1.65 -8.03 -11.68
N LEU A 288 0.82 -7.93 -10.64
CA LEU A 288 -0.13 -6.84 -10.40
C LEU A 288 0.70 -5.67 -9.87
N PHE A 289 0.75 -4.56 -10.59
CA PHE A 289 1.42 -3.35 -10.12
C PHE A 289 0.41 -2.49 -9.36
N PHE A 290 0.86 -1.92 -8.23
CA PHE A 290 0.09 -1.06 -7.36
C PHE A 290 0.78 0.30 -7.31
N VAL A 291 -0.02 1.36 -7.31
CA VAL A 291 0.47 2.70 -6.99
C VAL A 291 0.35 2.87 -5.49
N THR A 292 1.43 3.22 -4.80
CA THR A 292 1.44 3.50 -3.35
C THR A 292 1.66 5.01 -3.23
N GLY A 293 0.57 5.77 -3.01
CA GLY A 293 0.60 7.24 -3.08
C GLY A 293 0.62 7.77 -4.53
N ASN A 294 1.39 8.83 -4.80
CA ASN A 294 1.64 9.34 -6.16
C ASN A 294 2.86 8.70 -6.84
N VAL A 295 3.38 7.59 -6.28
CA VAL A 295 4.61 6.95 -6.74
C VAL A 295 4.29 5.66 -7.49
N HIS A 296 4.81 5.59 -8.71
CA HIS A 296 4.81 4.38 -9.51
C HIS A 296 6.01 3.52 -9.09
N PHE A 297 5.73 2.33 -8.54
CA PHE A 297 6.75 1.35 -8.16
C PHE A 297 6.93 0.24 -9.20
#